data_AF-A0A0L0BQK4-F1
#
_entry.id   AF-A0A0L0BQK4-F1
#
_cell.length_a   1.000
_cell.length_b   1.000
_cell.length_c   1.000
_cell.angle_alpha   90.00
_cell.angle_beta   90.00
_cell.angle_gamma   90.00
#
_symmetry.space_group_name_H-M   'P 1'
#
loop_
_entity.id
_entity.type
_entity.pdbx_description
1 polymer ?
#
loop_
_entity_poly.entity_id
_entity_poly.type
_entity_poly.pdbx_seq_one_letter_code
_entity_poly.pdbx_strand_id
1 'polypeptide(L)'
;MKRVKSQDFSVVVFDTAPTGHTLRFLQFPTILETALGKIKELSAAMGPMLGSLMGGQGQDVGQMLSKLDETRETIMEVNRQFQNPDLTTFVCVCIAEFLSLYETERMIQELTGFGIDTNTIIVNQLVKTTPDDQCKRCVARAKLQG
;
A
#
# COMPACT_ATOMS: atom_id res chain seq x y z
N MET A 1 -1.71 -9.24 8.20
CA MET A 1 -1.99 -10.24 7.14
C MET A 1 -2.38 -11.63 7.64
N LYS A 2 -1.85 -12.15 8.76
CA LYS A 2 -2.30 -13.43 9.33
C LYS A 2 -3.83 -13.54 9.49
N ARG A 3 -4.49 -12.44 9.93
CA ARG A 3 -5.96 -12.34 10.06
C ARG A 3 -6.72 -12.16 8.74
N VAL A 4 -6.05 -11.74 7.66
CA VAL A 4 -6.64 -11.66 6.31
C VAL A 4 -6.67 -13.07 5.70
N LYS A 5 -5.63 -13.87 5.95
CA LYS A 5 -5.53 -15.26 5.49
C LYS A 5 -6.41 -16.25 6.27
N SER A 6 -6.79 -15.95 7.52
CA SER A 6 -7.61 -16.88 8.31
C SER A 6 -9.09 -16.92 7.92
N GLN A 7 -9.54 -16.08 6.98
CA GLN A 7 -10.93 -15.99 6.51
C GLN A 7 -11.99 -15.76 7.60
N ASP A 8 -11.59 -15.29 8.79
CA ASP A 8 -12.53 -15.05 9.89
C ASP A 8 -13.46 -13.83 9.65
N PHE A 9 -13.21 -13.07 8.58
CA PHE A 9 -13.91 -11.82 8.27
C PHE A 9 -14.27 -11.75 6.78
N SER A 10 -15.48 -11.26 6.48
CA SER A 10 -15.93 -11.04 5.10
C SER A 10 -15.31 -9.78 4.47
N VAL A 11 -15.02 -8.76 5.27
CA VAL A 11 -14.44 -7.48 4.84
C VAL A 11 -13.46 -7.00 5.90
N VAL A 12 -12.33 -6.45 5.47
CA VAL A 12 -11.31 -5.84 6.34
C VAL A 12 -11.09 -4.39 5.92
N VAL A 13 -11.23 -3.46 6.85
CA VAL A 13 -10.96 -2.03 6.61
C VAL A 13 -9.61 -1.67 7.20
N PHE A 14 -8.74 -1.11 6.37
CA PHE A 14 -7.43 -0.62 6.79
C PHE A 14 -7.47 0.90 6.98
N ASP A 15 -7.22 1.35 8.20
CA ASP A 15 -6.94 2.76 8.47
C ASP A 15 -5.43 2.99 8.30
N THR A 16 -5.06 3.84 7.36
CA THR A 16 -3.67 3.99 6.92
C THR A 16 -3.04 5.27 7.46
N ALA A 17 -1.71 5.29 7.52
CA ALA A 17 -0.92 6.47 7.84
C ALA A 17 -1.14 7.61 6.80
N PRO A 18 -0.68 8.85 7.05
CA PRO A 18 -0.83 9.93 6.06
C PRO A 18 -0.16 9.60 4.72
N THR A 19 -0.64 10.26 3.67
CA THR A 19 -0.46 9.93 2.24
C THR A 19 0.87 9.26 1.87
N GLY A 20 2.00 9.92 2.12
CA GLY A 20 3.32 9.41 1.70
C GLY A 20 3.77 8.10 2.35
N HIS A 21 3.34 7.80 3.58
CA HIS A 21 3.73 6.56 4.25
C HIS A 21 2.94 5.36 3.74
N THR A 22 1.68 5.57 3.38
CA THR A 22 0.79 4.52 2.83
C THR A 22 1.26 4.09 1.44
N LEU A 23 1.65 5.04 0.60
CA LEU A 23 2.13 4.74 -0.76
C LEU A 23 3.44 3.94 -0.73
N ARG A 24 4.34 4.25 0.20
CA ARG A 24 5.57 3.45 0.42
C ARG A 24 5.25 2.02 0.90
N PHE A 25 4.21 1.85 1.73
CA PHE A 25 3.77 0.51 2.14
C PHE A 25 3.23 -0.30 0.96
N LEU A 26 2.47 0.32 0.07
CA LEU A 26 1.92 -0.33 -1.14
C LEU A 26 3.01 -0.66 -2.18
N GLN A 27 4.11 0.10 -2.22
CA GLN A 27 5.28 -0.20 -3.05
C GLN A 27 6.18 -1.31 -2.49
N PHE A 28 6.08 -1.59 -1.17
CA PHE A 28 6.97 -2.52 -0.48
C PHE A 28 6.96 -3.94 -1.09
N PRO A 29 5.80 -4.53 -1.46
CA PRO A 29 5.75 -5.80 -2.17
C PRO A 29 6.66 -5.88 -3.40
N THR A 30 6.57 -4.90 -4.30
CA THR A 30 7.32 -4.85 -5.56
C THR A 30 8.82 -4.67 -5.32
N ILE A 31 9.20 -3.82 -4.36
CA ILE A 31 10.60 -3.61 -3.98
C ILE A 31 11.19 -4.91 -3.40
N LEU A 32 10.45 -5.56 -2.51
CA LEU A 32 10.89 -6.79 -1.86
C LEU A 32 10.98 -7.94 -2.87
N GLU A 33 10.03 -8.08 -3.79
CA GLU A 33 10.10 -9.06 -4.87
C GLU A 33 11.37 -8.88 -5.73
N THR A 34 11.67 -7.64 -6.12
CA THR A 34 12.88 -7.31 -6.89
C THR A 34 14.15 -7.66 -6.13
N ALA A 35 14.20 -7.34 -4.83
CA ALA A 35 15.34 -7.64 -3.97
C ALA A 35 15.54 -9.16 -3.81
N LEU A 36 14.46 -9.91 -3.56
CA LEU A 36 14.48 -11.37 -3.45
C LEU A 36 14.92 -12.03 -4.75
N GLY A 37 14.49 -11.52 -5.91
CA GLY A 37 14.95 -11.97 -7.22
C GLY A 37 16.47 -11.87 -7.38
N LYS A 38 17.04 -10.71 -7.04
CA LYS A 38 18.50 -10.50 -7.10
C LYS A 38 19.30 -11.40 -6.15
N ILE A 39 18.78 -11.62 -4.93
CA ILE A 39 19.41 -12.54 -3.97
C ILE A 39 19.43 -13.97 -4.52
N LYS A 40 18.33 -14.40 -5.15
CA LYS A 40 18.23 -15.74 -5.77
C LYS A 40 19.22 -15.92 -6.91
N GLU A 41 19.35 -14.92 -7.79
CA GLU A 41 20.34 -14.92 -8.88
C GLU A 41 21.78 -14.99 -8.35
N LEU A 42 22.11 -14.17 -7.34
CA LEU A 42 23.43 -14.16 -6.73
C LEU A 42 23.73 -15.49 -6.01
N SER A 43 22.75 -16.04 -5.30
CA SER A 43 22.87 -17.33 -4.63
C SER A 43 23.06 -18.48 -5.62
N ALA A 44 22.38 -18.45 -6.78
CA ALA A 44 22.60 -19.43 -7.83
C ALA A 44 24.01 -19.34 -8.44
N ALA A 45 24.53 -18.12 -8.62
CA ALA A 45 25.87 -17.89 -9.16
C ALA A 45 26.99 -18.27 -8.17
N MET A 46 26.83 -17.96 -6.88
CA MET A 46 27.84 -18.21 -5.84
C MET A 46 27.67 -19.53 -5.11
N GLY A 47 26.54 -20.21 -5.26
CA GLY A 47 26.20 -21.47 -4.57
C GLY A 47 27.24 -22.58 -4.74
N PRO A 48 27.71 -22.88 -5.96
CA PRO A 48 28.74 -23.90 -6.19
C PRO A 48 30.08 -23.57 -5.53
N MET A 49 30.43 -22.27 -5.47
CA MET A 49 31.70 -21.79 -4.90
C MET A 49 31.64 -21.76 -3.36
N LEU A 50 30.53 -21.30 -2.78
CA LEU A 50 30.32 -21.30 -1.33
C LEU A 50 30.20 -22.72 -0.77
N GLY A 51 29.53 -23.62 -1.49
CA GLY A 51 29.39 -25.04 -1.11
C GLY A 51 30.73 -25.77 -1.05
N SER A 52 31.67 -25.39 -1.93
CA SER A 52 33.04 -25.95 -1.94
C SER A 52 33.94 -25.34 -0.85
N LEU A 53 33.71 -24.09 -0.43
CA LEU A 53 34.53 -23.39 0.57
C LEU A 53 34.06 -23.65 2.02
N MET A 54 32.75 -23.80 2.25
CA MET A 54 32.16 -23.93 3.59
C MET A 54 31.90 -25.39 4.04
N GLY A 55 32.50 -26.38 3.38
CA GLY A 55 32.60 -27.75 3.91
C GLY A 55 31.29 -28.39 4.39
N GLY A 56 30.18 -28.21 3.65
CA GLY A 56 28.91 -28.89 3.97
C GLY A 56 27.86 -28.06 4.73
N GLN A 57 28.07 -26.77 5.00
CA GLN A 57 27.02 -25.87 5.54
C GLN A 57 25.90 -25.51 4.53
N GLY A 58 25.81 -26.19 3.38
CA GLY A 58 24.80 -25.94 2.36
C GLY A 58 23.34 -26.14 2.81
N GLN A 59 23.12 -26.87 3.92
CA GLN A 59 21.78 -27.11 4.46
C GLN A 59 21.13 -25.84 5.04
N ASP A 60 21.92 -24.95 5.68
CA ASP A 60 21.43 -23.72 6.30
C ASP A 60 21.04 -22.68 5.23
N VAL A 61 21.85 -22.60 4.16
CA VAL A 61 21.58 -21.76 2.99
C VAL A 61 20.32 -22.22 2.25
N GLY A 62 20.13 -23.53 2.09
CA GLY A 62 18.91 -24.09 1.48
C GLY A 62 17.64 -23.78 2.27
N GLN A 63 17.67 -23.90 3.60
CA GLN A 63 16.53 -23.52 4.45
C GLN A 63 16.24 -22.02 4.38
N MET A 64 17.27 -21.18 4.35
CA MET A 64 17.10 -19.72 4.21
C MET A 64 16.44 -19.37 2.88
N LEU A 65 16.89 -19.97 1.78
CA LEU A 65 16.30 -19.78 0.45
C LEU A 65 14.82 -20.22 0.39
N SER A 66 14.48 -21.36 1.01
CA SER A 66 13.10 -21.84 1.04
C SER A 66 12.14 -20.87 1.76
N LYS A 67 12.56 -20.30 2.89
CA LYS A 67 11.76 -19.27 3.61
C LYS A 67 11.62 -17.98 2.82
N LEU A 68 12.63 -17.62 2.03
CA LEU A 68 12.59 -16.46 1.14
C LEU A 68 11.59 -16.68 0.00
N ASP A 69 11.55 -17.88 -0.58
CA ASP A 69 10.56 -18.25 -1.60
C ASP A 69 9.12 -18.24 -1.03
N GLU A 70 8.87 -18.81 0.16
CA GLU A 70 7.54 -18.74 0.83
C GLU A 70 7.07 -17.29 1.10
N THR A 71 8.01 -16.45 1.52
CA THR A 71 7.74 -15.03 1.77
C THR A 71 7.41 -14.32 0.46
N ARG A 72 8.14 -14.62 -0.62
CA ARG A 72 7.88 -14.08 -1.96
C ARG A 72 6.48 -14.43 -2.43
N GLU A 73 6.07 -15.69 -2.35
CA GLU A 73 4.73 -16.13 -2.76
C GLU A 73 3.64 -15.39 -1.98
N THR A 74 3.81 -15.22 -0.68
CA THR A 74 2.86 -14.47 0.15
C THR A 74 2.75 -13.01 -0.29
N ILE A 75 3.87 -12.38 -0.66
CA ILE A 75 3.90 -10.99 -1.12
C ILE A 75 3.23 -10.84 -2.49
N MET A 76 3.51 -11.76 -3.42
CA MET A 76 2.91 -11.75 -4.75
C MET A 76 1.40 -11.91 -4.68
N GLU A 77 0.92 -12.83 -3.84
CA GLU A 77 -0.52 -13.05 -3.64
C GLU A 77 -1.20 -11.80 -3.08
N VAL A 78 -0.58 -11.14 -2.10
CA VAL A 78 -1.07 -9.88 -1.54
C VAL A 78 -1.14 -8.79 -2.61
N ASN A 79 -0.09 -8.65 -3.42
CA ASN A 79 -0.04 -7.63 -4.47
C ASN A 79 -1.14 -7.87 -5.50
N ARG A 80 -1.36 -9.13 -5.90
CA ARG A 80 -2.45 -9.53 -6.79
C ARG A 80 -3.82 -9.19 -6.21
N GLN A 81 -4.03 -9.39 -4.90
CA GLN A 81 -5.29 -9.03 -4.25
C GLN A 81 -5.51 -7.50 -4.20
N PHE A 82 -4.45 -6.72 -3.97
CA PHE A 82 -4.54 -5.25 -3.98
C PHE A 82 -4.84 -4.68 -5.37
N GLN A 83 -4.37 -5.34 -6.43
CA GLN A 83 -4.61 -4.93 -7.81
C GLN A 83 -5.92 -5.47 -8.39
N ASN A 84 -6.70 -6.25 -7.63
CA ASN A 84 -7.98 -6.76 -8.08
C ASN A 84 -9.14 -5.83 -7.66
N PRO A 85 -9.79 -5.11 -8.60
CA PRO A 85 -10.88 -4.19 -8.30
C PRO A 85 -12.12 -4.88 -7.69
N ASP A 86 -12.32 -6.17 -7.94
CA ASP A 86 -13.45 -6.93 -7.39
C ASP A 86 -13.24 -7.31 -5.91
N LEU A 87 -11.99 -7.23 -5.41
CA LEU A 87 -11.61 -7.62 -4.05
C LEU A 87 -11.20 -6.43 -3.19
N THR A 88 -10.50 -5.45 -3.77
CA THR A 88 -9.91 -4.33 -3.04
C THR A 88 -10.21 -3.02 -3.75
N THR A 89 -10.62 -2.02 -2.98
CA THR A 89 -10.75 -0.63 -3.44
C THR A 89 -10.14 0.32 -2.42
N PHE A 90 -9.64 1.46 -2.88
CA PHE A 90 -9.07 2.51 -2.05
C PHE A 90 -10.02 3.72 -1.98
N VAL A 91 -10.38 4.12 -0.75
CA VAL A 91 -11.24 5.28 -0.49
C VAL A 91 -10.39 6.45 -0.03
N CYS A 92 -10.27 7.49 -0.86
CA CYS A 92 -9.53 8.69 -0.51
C CYS A 92 -10.39 9.62 0.36
N VAL A 93 -9.84 10.14 1.45
CA VAL A 93 -10.53 11.11 2.32
C VAL A 93 -9.73 12.42 2.34
N CYS A 94 -10.38 13.52 2.02
CA CYS A 94 -9.76 14.84 1.97
C CYS A 94 -10.66 15.91 2.62
N ILE A 95 -10.14 17.12 2.79
CA ILE A 95 -10.93 18.30 3.15
C ILE A 95 -10.95 19.28 1.98
N ALA A 96 -11.97 20.15 1.92
CA ALA A 96 -12.11 21.17 0.89
C ALA A 96 -11.12 22.35 1.09
N GLU A 97 -9.83 22.05 1.07
CA GLU A 97 -8.72 23.01 1.12
C GLU A 97 -7.70 22.66 0.03
N PHE A 98 -7.11 23.67 -0.59
CA PHE A 98 -6.25 23.50 -1.77
C PHE A 98 -5.15 22.44 -1.61
N LEU A 99 -4.39 22.51 -0.51
CA LEU A 99 -3.29 21.57 -0.26
C LEU A 99 -3.79 20.13 -0.07
N SER A 100 -4.94 19.95 0.59
CA SER A 100 -5.53 18.62 0.78
C SER A 100 -6.00 18.02 -0.54
N LEU A 101 -6.58 18.83 -1.43
CA LEU A 101 -6.99 18.38 -2.77
C LEU A 101 -5.77 18.01 -3.62
N TYR A 102 -4.72 18.84 -3.59
CA TYR A 102 -3.49 18.60 -4.34
C TYR A 102 -2.79 17.29 -3.92
N GLU A 103 -2.64 17.04 -2.61
CA GLU A 103 -2.06 15.79 -2.12
C GLU A 103 -2.94 14.57 -2.43
N THR A 104 -4.27 14.75 -2.44
CA THR A 104 -5.21 13.68 -2.79
C THR A 104 -5.14 13.33 -4.28
N GLU A 105 -5.05 14.33 -5.16
CA GLU A 105 -4.85 14.14 -6.59
C GLU A 105 -3.54 13.38 -6.86
N ARG A 106 -2.44 13.80 -6.24
CA ARG A 106 -1.16 13.11 -6.36
C ARG A 106 -1.24 11.66 -5.87
N MET A 107 -1.91 11.42 -4.73
CA MET A 107 -2.15 10.06 -4.23
C MET A 107 -2.92 9.20 -5.24
N ILE A 108 -3.98 9.74 -5.87
CA ILE A 108 -4.76 9.01 -6.88
C ILE A 108 -3.90 8.65 -8.09
N GLN A 109 -3.04 9.57 -8.55
CA GLN A 109 -2.10 9.30 -9.64
C GLN A 109 -1.11 8.17 -9.27
N GLU A 110 -0.57 8.17 -8.04
CA GLU A 110 0.32 7.11 -7.56
C GLU A 110 -0.41 5.76 -7.43
N LEU A 111 -1.63 5.73 -6.88
CA LEU A 111 -2.47 4.53 -6.77
C LEU A 111 -2.78 3.92 -8.15
N THR A 112 -3.14 4.78 -9.11
CA THR A 112 -3.36 4.38 -10.51
C THR A 112 -2.08 3.78 -11.11
N GLY A 113 -0.93 4.37 -10.82
CA GLY A 113 0.38 3.85 -11.22
C GLY A 113 0.71 2.47 -10.64
N PHE A 114 0.16 2.12 -9.47
CA PHE A 114 0.31 0.79 -8.88
C PHE A 114 -0.76 -0.21 -9.34
N GLY A 115 -1.74 0.22 -10.14
CA GLY A 115 -2.86 -0.61 -10.57
C GLY A 115 -3.87 -0.89 -9.45
N ILE A 116 -3.95 -0.03 -8.44
CA ILE A 116 -4.92 -0.16 -7.34
C ILE A 116 -6.16 0.65 -7.70
N ASP A 117 -7.33 0.02 -7.62
CA ASP A 117 -8.62 0.67 -7.88
C ASP A 117 -8.92 1.75 -6.84
N THR A 118 -9.38 2.91 -7.31
CA THR A 118 -9.95 3.96 -6.48
C THR A 118 -11.08 4.64 -7.23
N ASN A 119 -12.31 4.45 -6.74
CA ASN A 119 -13.53 4.98 -7.35
C ASN A 119 -14.32 5.91 -6.40
N THR A 120 -13.84 6.09 -5.17
CA THR A 120 -14.54 6.82 -4.12
C THR A 120 -13.63 7.84 -3.45
N ILE A 121 -14.11 9.08 -3.38
CA ILE A 121 -13.50 10.17 -2.63
C ILE A 121 -14.52 10.73 -1.65
N ILE A 122 -14.11 10.93 -0.39
CA ILE A 122 -14.91 11.54 0.67
C ILE A 122 -14.32 12.91 1.01
N VAL A 123 -15.10 13.97 0.82
CA VAL A 123 -14.74 15.31 1.28
C VAL A 123 -15.36 15.56 2.65
N ASN A 124 -14.51 15.61 3.69
CA ASN A 124 -14.92 15.80 5.07
C ASN A 124 -14.86 17.28 5.49
N GLN A 125 -15.48 17.59 6.64
CA GLN A 125 -15.47 18.91 7.28
C GLN A 125 -16.04 20.06 6.43
N LEU A 126 -17.05 19.75 5.60
CA LEU A 126 -17.81 20.76 4.88
C LEU A 126 -18.70 21.55 5.84
N VAL A 127 -18.52 22.87 5.86
CA VAL A 127 -19.32 23.78 6.65
C VAL A 127 -20.53 24.18 5.82
N LYS A 128 -21.72 23.75 6.25
CA LYS A 128 -22.97 24.19 5.64
C LYS A 128 -23.42 25.48 6.31
N THR A 129 -23.77 26.47 5.50
CA THR A 129 -24.36 27.73 5.98
C THR A 129 -25.65 28.06 5.24
N THR A 130 -26.57 28.68 5.95
CA THR A 130 -27.81 29.28 5.46
C THR A 130 -27.67 30.81 5.38
N PRO A 131 -28.53 31.50 4.62
CA PRO A 131 -28.48 32.96 4.53
C PRO A 131 -28.64 33.69 5.87
N ASP A 132 -29.31 33.06 6.85
CA ASP A 132 -29.56 33.63 8.17
C ASP A 132 -28.42 33.36 9.18
N ASP A 133 -27.35 32.68 8.77
CA ASP A 133 -26.25 32.35 9.66
C ASP A 133 -25.43 33.58 10.09
N GLN A 134 -25.38 33.80 11.40
CA GLN A 134 -24.66 34.94 12.00
C GLN A 134 -23.16 34.65 12.21
N CYS A 135 -22.72 33.40 12.06
CA CYS A 135 -21.32 33.01 12.25
C CYS A 135 -20.45 33.47 11.06
N LYS A 136 -19.87 34.68 11.17
CA LYS A 136 -18.98 35.26 10.14
C LYS A 136 -17.83 34.32 9.72
N ARG A 137 -17.24 33.59 10.67
CA ARG A 137 -16.14 32.62 10.39
C ARG A 137 -16.63 31.40 9.63
N CYS A 138 -17.82 30.90 9.94
CA CYS A 138 -18.42 29.75 9.28
C CYS A 138 -18.79 30.09 7.84
N VAL A 139 -19.42 31.26 7.61
CA VAL A 139 -19.74 31.77 6.26
C VAL A 139 -18.48 31.99 5.44
N ALA A 140 -17.42 32.57 6.04
CA ALA A 140 -16.14 32.74 5.35
C ALA A 140 -15.49 31.39 4.99
N ARG A 141 -15.52 30.40 5.90
CA ARG A 141 -15.00 29.06 5.64
C ARG A 141 -15.81 28.33 4.56
N ALA A 142 -17.13 28.39 4.60
CA ALA A 142 -17.98 27.80 3.57
C ALA A 142 -17.68 28.38 2.17
N LYS A 143 -17.52 29.72 2.07
CA LYS A 143 -17.11 30.38 0.81
C LYS A 143 -15.75 29.94 0.28
N LEU A 144 -14.82 29.55 1.14
CA LEU A 144 -13.52 29.00 0.72
C LEU A 144 -13.63 27.56 0.24
N GLN A 145 -14.62 26.81 0.73
CA GLN A 145 -14.82 25.39 0.42
C GLN A 145 -15.62 25.16 -0.87
N GLY A 146 -16.33 26.18 -1.37
CA GLY A 146 -17.16 26.11 -2.58
C GLY A 146 -18.59 26.57 -2.32
#